data_AF-A0A1Q4HXV1-F1
#
_entry.id   AF-A0A1Q4HXV1-F1
#
_cell.length_a   1.000
_cell.length_b   1.000
_cell.length_c   1.000
_cell.angle_alpha   90.00
_cell.angle_beta   90.00
_cell.angle_gamma   90.00
#
_symmetry.space_group_name_H-M   'P 1'
#
loop_
_entity.id
_entity.type
_entity.pdbx_description
1 polymer ?
#
loop_
_entity_poly.entity_id
_entity_poly.type
_entity_poly.pdbx_seq_one_letter_code
_entity_poly.pdbx_strand_id
1 'polypeptide(L)'
;VALYHGKRLASPGQRIVLYAKDRGCSHPGCDVPGYYCEVHHVEDWADTHRTDIDQLTLACGPHHRLLEKGWTTRRRANGDTQWIPPPHLDRGQPRVNNFHHPEKILAREHAEDDEEEGAA
;
A
#
# COMPACT_ATOMS: atom_id res chain seq x y z
N VAL A 1 -20.66 12.38 -3.60
CA VAL A 1 -19.66 12.36 -2.51
C VAL A 1 -18.33 12.75 -3.13
N ALA A 2 -17.68 13.82 -2.67
CA ALA A 2 -16.38 14.20 -3.21
C ALA A 2 -15.34 13.14 -2.80
N LEU A 3 -14.72 12.48 -3.78
CA LEU A 3 -13.71 11.43 -3.57
C LEU A 3 -12.33 12.02 -3.18
N TYR A 4 -12.23 13.35 -3.12
CA TYR A 4 -11.04 14.10 -2.78
C TYR A 4 -11.29 15.12 -1.67
N HIS A 5 -10.27 15.40 -0.88
CA HIS A 5 -10.30 16.41 0.17
C HIS A 5 -9.15 17.40 -0.01
N GLY A 6 -9.44 18.71 0.06
CA GLY A 6 -8.45 19.78 -0.14
C GLY A 6 -7.57 20.06 1.08
N LYS A 7 -7.76 19.37 2.21
CA LYS A 7 -6.85 19.47 3.37
C LYS A 7 -5.84 18.32 3.34
N ARG A 8 -4.63 18.60 3.83
CA ARG A 8 -3.53 17.63 3.92
C ARG A 8 -3.89 16.39 4.75
N LEU A 9 -4.62 16.54 5.84
CA LEU A 9 -4.97 15.40 6.69
C LEU A 9 -6.14 14.62 6.11
N ALA A 10 -6.01 13.29 6.10
CA ALA A 10 -7.09 12.37 5.75
C ALA A 10 -8.28 12.53 6.69
N SER A 11 -9.48 12.51 6.12
CA SER A 11 -10.72 12.56 6.89
C SER A 11 -10.95 11.25 7.66
N PRO A 12 -11.80 11.24 8.70
CA PRO A 12 -12.18 10.01 9.39
C PRO A 12 -12.73 8.92 8.45
N GLY A 13 -13.54 9.30 7.46
CA GLY A 13 -14.07 8.36 6.46
C GLY A 13 -12.97 7.74 5.60
N GLN A 14 -11.96 8.52 5.21
CA GLN A 14 -10.81 7.99 4.47
C GLN A 14 -9.99 7.02 5.31
N ARG A 15 -9.80 7.27 6.62
CA ARG A 15 -9.14 6.33 7.52
C ARG A 15 -9.91 5.01 7.65
N ILE A 16 -11.24 5.05 7.69
CA ILE A 16 -12.08 3.84 7.71
C ILE A 16 -11.87 3.01 6.44
N VAL A 17 -11.87 3.65 5.27
CA VAL A 17 -11.59 2.95 4.00
C VAL A 17 -10.20 2.32 4.02
N LEU A 18 -9.19 3.04 4.53
CA LEU A 18 -7.82 2.50 4.65
C LEU A 18 -7.74 1.32 5.62
N TYR A 19 -8.48 1.31 6.72
CA TYR A 19 -8.55 0.16 7.62
C TYR A 19 -9.16 -1.08 6.95
N ALA A 20 -10.17 -0.89 6.10
CA ALA A 20 -10.75 -2.00 5.34
C ALA A 20 -9.81 -2.49 4.22
N LYS A 21 -9.15 -1.55 3.52
CA LYS A 21 -8.34 -1.82 2.34
C LYS A 21 -6.95 -2.36 2.65
N ASP A 22 -6.20 -1.68 3.53
CA ASP A 22 -4.79 -1.98 3.80
C ASP A 22 -4.64 -2.88 5.03
N ARG A 23 -5.57 -2.78 6.00
CA ARG A 23 -5.63 -3.51 7.29
C ARG A 23 -4.42 -3.31 8.24
N GLY A 24 -3.27 -2.92 7.71
CA GLY A 24 -2.06 -2.57 8.44
C GLY A 24 -1.04 -1.87 7.56
N CYS A 25 0.21 -1.83 8.00
CA CYS A 25 1.26 -1.15 7.26
C CYS A 25 1.44 -1.81 5.88
N SER A 26 1.40 -1.01 4.82
CA SER A 26 1.53 -1.52 3.45
C SER A 26 2.96 -1.90 3.04
N HIS A 27 3.96 -1.62 3.89
CA HIS A 27 5.36 -1.98 3.61
C HIS A 27 5.52 -3.51 3.61
N PRO A 28 6.20 -4.10 2.62
CA PRO A 28 6.40 -5.54 2.49
C PRO A 28 6.85 -6.21 3.79
N GLY A 29 6.13 -7.24 4.22
CA GLY A 29 6.44 -8.05 5.39
C GLY A 29 6.20 -7.40 6.75
N CYS A 30 5.66 -6.18 6.79
CA CYS A 30 5.31 -5.54 8.06
C CYS A 30 4.01 -6.12 8.61
N ASP A 31 3.97 -6.37 9.91
CA ASP A 31 2.82 -6.91 10.65
C ASP A 31 2.10 -5.86 11.49
N VAL A 32 2.59 -4.61 11.51
CA VAL A 32 2.03 -3.53 12.32
C VAL A 32 0.59 -3.23 11.89
N PRO A 33 -0.40 -3.33 12.80
CA PRO A 33 -1.79 -3.14 12.46
C PRO A 33 -2.09 -1.67 12.15
N GLY A 34 -3.18 -1.44 11.41
CA GLY A 34 -3.50 -0.11 10.88
C GLY A 34 -3.68 0.95 11.97
N TYR A 35 -4.08 0.54 13.18
CA TYR A 35 -4.23 1.43 14.32
C TYR A 35 -2.93 2.17 14.70
N TYR A 36 -1.77 1.55 14.49
CA TYR A 36 -0.45 2.15 14.73
C TYR A 36 0.18 2.75 13.46
N CYS A 37 -0.63 2.96 12.42
CA CYS A 37 -0.19 3.53 11.16
C CYS A 37 -0.64 4.99 10.98
N GLU A 38 0.23 5.72 10.30
CA GLU A 38 -0.02 7.04 9.75
C GLU A 38 -0.55 6.88 8.32
N VAL A 39 -1.25 7.92 7.83
CA VAL A 39 -1.71 7.97 6.45
C VAL A 39 -0.64 8.64 5.60
N HIS A 40 -0.15 7.91 4.61
CA HIS A 40 0.84 8.34 3.64
C HIS A 40 0.18 8.67 2.30
N HIS A 41 0.60 9.76 1.66
CA HIS A 41 0.21 10.12 0.30
C HIS A 41 1.17 9.48 -0.69
N VAL A 42 0.66 8.60 -1.56
CA VAL A 42 1.49 7.90 -2.57
C VAL A 42 2.07 8.90 -3.58
N GLU A 43 1.29 9.89 -3.96
CA GLU A 43 1.73 11.07 -4.71
C GLU A 43 1.75 12.26 -3.75
N ASP A 44 2.86 13.00 -3.70
CA ASP A 44 3.08 13.99 -2.65
C ASP A 44 1.97 15.04 -2.62
N TRP A 45 1.46 15.31 -1.40
CA TRP A 45 0.43 16.31 -1.20
C TRP A 45 0.89 17.71 -1.64
N ALA A 46 2.19 18.00 -1.53
CA ALA A 46 2.76 19.28 -1.96
C ALA A 46 2.62 19.51 -3.48
N ASP A 47 2.57 18.44 -4.26
CA ASP A 47 2.42 18.52 -5.71
C ASP A 47 0.95 18.60 -6.11
N THR A 48 0.11 17.75 -5.50
CA THR A 48 -1.29 17.59 -5.91
C THR A 48 -2.27 18.50 -5.18
N HIS A 49 -1.93 18.93 -3.97
CA HIS A 49 -2.81 19.60 -3.00
C HIS A 49 -4.10 18.82 -2.70
N ARG A 50 -4.08 17.51 -2.96
CA ARG A 50 -5.26 16.65 -2.85
C ARG A 50 -4.98 15.47 -1.94
N THR A 51 -6.02 15.10 -1.20
CA THR A 51 -6.05 13.91 -0.37
C THR A 51 -7.12 13.00 -0.96
N ASP A 52 -6.72 12.24 -2.00
CA ASP A 52 -7.57 11.32 -2.75
C ASP A 52 -7.45 9.92 -2.18
N ILE A 53 -8.56 9.26 -1.82
CA ILE A 53 -8.51 7.95 -1.14
C ILE A 53 -7.71 6.90 -1.93
N ASP A 54 -7.77 6.95 -3.26
CA ASP A 54 -7.03 6.04 -4.14
C ASP A 54 -5.52 6.29 -4.15
N GLN A 55 -5.06 7.45 -3.69
CA GLN A 55 -3.65 7.83 -3.54
C GLN A 55 -3.19 7.86 -2.07
N LEU A 56 -3.94 7.25 -1.14
CA LEU A 56 -3.52 7.11 0.26
C LEU A 56 -3.17 5.67 0.61
N THR A 57 -2.28 5.48 1.57
CA THR A 57 -1.98 4.15 2.14
C THR A 57 -1.56 4.27 3.60
N LEU A 58 -1.56 3.16 4.33
CA LEU A 58 -1.06 3.10 5.69
C LEU A 58 0.44 2.79 5.74
N ALA A 59 1.16 3.55 6.57
CA ALA A 59 2.56 3.32 6.90
C ALA A 59 2.77 3.48 8.42
N CYS A 60 3.44 2.51 9.06
CA CYS A 60 3.85 2.67 10.46
C CYS A 60 5.00 3.69 10.56
N GLY A 61 5.20 4.30 11.73
CA GLY A 61 6.21 5.36 11.91
C GLY A 61 7.60 5.02 11.37
N PRO A 62 8.19 3.84 11.64
CA PRO A 62 9.47 3.44 11.05
C PRO A 62 9.48 3.40 9.51
N HIS A 63 8.47 2.82 8.88
CA HIS A 63 8.39 2.71 7.42
C HIS A 63 8.01 4.04 6.76
N HIS A 64 7.21 4.89 7.40
CA HIS A 64 6.91 6.23 6.88
C HIS A 64 8.20 7.06 6.76
N ARG A 65 9.11 6.97 7.75
CA ARG A 65 10.43 7.62 7.69
C ARG A 65 11.37 7.07 6.62
N LEU A 66 11.09 5.91 6.01
CA LEU A 66 11.90 5.42 4.90
C LEU A 66 11.71 6.25 3.63
N LEU A 67 10.58 6.93 3.48
CA LEU A 67 10.30 7.79 2.33
C LEU A 67 11.26 9.00 2.28
N GLU A 68 11.69 9.48 3.44
CA GLU A 68 12.76 10.50 3.57
C GLU A 68 14.15 9.93 3.24
N LYS A 69 14.29 8.61 3.12
CA LYS A 69 15.55 7.88 2.90
C LYS A 69 15.62 7.27 1.49
N GLY A 70 14.90 7.85 0.54
CA GLY A 70 14.95 7.46 -0.87
C GLY A 70 14.08 6.25 -1.24
N TRP A 71 13.24 5.76 -0.32
CA TRP A 71 12.16 4.87 -0.70
C TRP A 71 11.05 5.66 -1.36
N THR A 72 10.35 5.05 -2.31
CA THR A 72 9.19 5.64 -2.96
C THR A 72 8.03 4.65 -2.97
N THR A 73 6.81 5.16 -3.11
CA THR A 73 5.61 4.33 -3.21
C THR A 73 4.92 4.52 -4.55
N ARG A 74 4.27 3.47 -5.04
CA ARG A 74 3.45 3.53 -6.27
C ARG A 74 2.17 2.72 -6.12
N ARG A 75 1.04 3.28 -6.52
CA ARG A 75 -0.23 2.57 -6.60
C ARG A 75 -0.24 1.62 -7.81
N ARG A 76 -0.60 0.36 -7.60
CA ARG A 76 -0.91 -0.60 -8.68
C ARG A 76 -2.36 -0.47 -9.15
N ALA A 77 -2.64 -0.92 -10.37
CA ALA A 77 -4.00 -0.99 -10.91
C ALA A 77 -4.94 -1.87 -10.06
N ASN A 78 -4.41 -2.91 -9.41
CA ASN A 78 -5.17 -3.78 -8.49
C ASN A 78 -5.42 -3.15 -7.10
N GLY A 79 -5.00 -1.91 -6.87
CA GLY A 79 -5.19 -1.19 -5.62
C GLY A 79 -4.03 -1.28 -4.62
N ASP A 80 -3.08 -2.20 -4.79
CA ASP A 80 -1.97 -2.38 -3.84
C ASP A 80 -0.97 -1.22 -3.86
N THR A 81 -0.32 -0.97 -2.73
CA THR A 81 0.84 -0.07 -2.64
C THR A 81 2.12 -0.86 -2.89
N GLN A 82 2.87 -0.49 -3.93
CA GLN A 82 4.26 -0.91 -4.08
C GLN A 82 5.18 0.01 -3.29
N TRP A 83 6.12 -0.57 -2.55
CA TRP A 83 7.25 0.11 -1.93
C TRP A 83 8.51 -0.19 -2.73
N ILE A 84 9.11 0.85 -3.30
CA ILE A 84 10.27 0.76 -4.19
C ILE A 84 11.48 1.28 -3.40
N PRO A 85 12.51 0.44 -3.17
CA PRO A 85 13.73 0.83 -2.48
C PRO A 85 14.57 1.78 -3.36
N PRO A 86 15.50 2.54 -2.76
CA PRO A 86 16.55 3.18 -3.54
C PRO A 86 17.45 2.14 -4.21
N PRO A 87 18.11 2.45 -5.36
CA PRO A 87 18.81 1.45 -6.18
C PRO A 87 19.84 0.58 -5.44
N HIS A 88 20.56 1.15 -4.48
CA HIS A 88 21.57 0.43 -3.70
C HIS A 88 20.98 -0.56 -2.66
N LEU A 89 19.68 -0.50 -2.40
CA LEU A 89 18.95 -1.44 -1.54
C LEU A 89 18.03 -2.36 -2.34
N ASP A 90 18.06 -2.28 -3.66
CA ASP A 90 17.22 -3.11 -4.51
C ASP A 90 17.86 -4.47 -4.78
N ARG A 91 17.34 -5.51 -4.11
CA ARG A 91 17.88 -6.88 -4.14
C ARG A 91 16.82 -7.91 -4.53
N GLY A 92 15.76 -7.48 -5.23
CA GLY A 92 14.66 -8.35 -5.65
C GLY A 92 13.67 -8.71 -4.54
N GLN A 93 13.69 -7.99 -3.41
CA GLN A 93 12.72 -8.19 -2.34
C GLN A 93 11.27 -7.89 -2.80
N PRO A 94 10.26 -8.50 -2.14
CA PRO A 94 8.86 -8.19 -2.40
C PRO A 94 8.57 -6.70 -2.31
N ARG A 95 7.65 -6.24 -3.16
CA ARG A 95 7.27 -4.83 -3.29
C ARG A 95 5.92 -4.50 -2.66
N VAL A 96 5.09 -5.50 -2.39
CA VAL A 96 3.75 -5.35 -1.80
C VAL A 96 3.69 -6.15 -0.50
N ASN A 97 2.80 -5.75 0.42
CA ASN A 97 2.56 -6.49 1.64
C ASN A 97 1.32 -7.38 1.52
N ASN A 98 1.51 -8.70 1.57
CA ASN A 98 0.43 -9.67 1.63
C ASN A 98 0.13 -10.16 3.05
N PHE A 99 0.90 -9.74 4.07
CA PHE A 99 0.73 -10.21 5.45
C PHE A 99 -0.69 -9.98 5.97
N HIS A 100 -1.26 -8.80 5.68
CA HIS A 100 -2.62 -8.47 6.10
C HIS A 100 -3.72 -9.01 5.15
N HIS A 101 -3.32 -9.63 4.03
CA HIS A 101 -4.20 -10.15 2.99
C HIS A 101 -3.80 -11.58 2.57
N PRO A 102 -3.81 -12.55 3.49
CA PRO A 102 -3.44 -13.93 3.17
C PRO A 102 -4.32 -14.52 2.05
N GLU A 103 -5.57 -14.06 1.91
CA GLU A 103 -6.47 -14.47 0.84
C GLU A 103 -5.90 -14.21 -0.58
N LYS A 104 -5.02 -13.23 -0.75
CA LYS A 104 -4.38 -12.92 -2.03
C LYS A 104 -3.27 -13.90 -2.40
N ILE A 105 -2.68 -14.59 -1.42
CA ILE A 105 -1.67 -15.62 -1.68
C ILE A 105 -2.40 -16.89 -2.16
N LEU A 106 -3.43 -17.31 -1.41
CA LEU A 106 -4.23 -18.49 -1.74
C LEU A 106 -4.88 -18.37 -3.13
N ALA A 107 -5.43 -17.20 -3.46
CA ALA A 107 -6.04 -16.97 -4.77
C ALA A 107 -5.04 -17.04 -5.93
N ARG A 108 -3.75 -16.76 -5.69
CA ARG A 108 -2.71 -16.86 -6.71
C ARG A 108 -2.29 -18.31 -6.94
N GLU A 109 -2.13 -19.08 -5.86
CA GLU A 109 -1.82 -20.52 -5.96
C GLU A 109 -2.90 -21.22 -6.79
N HIS A 110 -4.18 -20.98 -6.51
CA HIS A 110 -5.28 -21.55 -7.30
C HIS A 110 -5.28 -21.11 -8.77
N ALA A 111 -4.93 -19.86 -9.08
CA ALA A 111 -4.84 -19.40 -10.46
C ALA A 111 -3.66 -20.03 -11.22
N GLU A 112 -2.54 -20.26 -10.53
CA GLU A 112 -1.37 -20.95 -11.08
C GLU A 112 -1.69 -22.44 -11.35
N ASP A 113 -2.46 -23.10 -10.45
CA ASP A 113 -2.94 -24.48 -10.63
C ASP A 113 -3.91 -24.60 -11.84
N ASP A 114 -4.88 -23.67 -11.97
CA ASP A 114 -5.85 -23.66 -13.08
C ASP A 114 -5.16 -23.44 -14.45
N GLU A 115 -4.10 -22.62 -14.50
CA GLU A 115 -3.30 -22.40 -15.71
C GLU A 115 -2.50 -23.65 -16.10
N GLU A 116 -1.99 -24.43 -15.14
CA GLU A 116 -1.27 -25.68 -15.40
C GLU A 116 -2.21 -26.81 -15.84
N GLU A 117 -3.39 -26.93 -15.24
CA GLU A 117 -4.40 -27.93 -15.62
C GLU A 117 -5.06 -27.61 -16.97
N GLY A 118 -5.25 -26.32 -17.30
CA GLY A 118 -5.75 -25.88 -18.61
C GLY A 118 -4.73 -25.94 -19.75
N ALA A 119 -3.45 -26.16 -19.44
CA ALA A 119 -2.37 -26.33 -20.41
C ALA A 119 -2.04 -27.81 -20.70
N ALA A 120 -2.72 -28.76 -20.05
CA ALA A 120 -2.53 -30.21 -20.17
C ALA A 120 -3.49 -30.89 -21.17
#